data_AF-A0A955SK58-F1
#
_entry.id   AF-A0A955SK58-F1
#
_cell.length_a   1.000
_cell.length_b   1.000
_cell.length_c   1.000
_cell.angle_alpha   90.00
_cell.angle_beta   90.00
_cell.angle_gamma   90.00
#
_symmetry.space_group_name_H-M   'P 1'
#
loop_
_entity.id
_entity.type
_entity.pdbx_description
1 polymer ?
#
loop_
_entity_poly.entity_id
_entity_poly.type
_entity_poly.pdbx_seq_one_letter_code
_entity_poly.pdbx_strand_id
1 'polypeptide(L)'
;MLADVVLPGRRFQVFTYQVPPNLFPLIHVGSPVVVPLGSAVVSGVVVALFGSHTSSSLLSQFRHKPLRAIHSLEADAGNRPLEHNLFRLIEKISEYYLTPLSACLRLIVPPHSIRVMRRVFLTEEGRQALSHTSLASDVQLVLRKLERSPKGLLRSSLIRSMNNVPDILTRGKKKGWIIEQTTTPSGSKAPSRVGAMSSGRNTGRSVAPGLFDSPQEESTDLSESAQRTASCSFEDNQLWKHLLCAVQAGGFQEVPVIGSEPVRQDLLFKMVESIADQGHRALILTPEVQQAEILGEQFRLVGNNQVEVYHGHLSFMVRAARWERIRQGDVQVVVGTRSALFLPVPDLGL
;
A
#
# COMPACT_ATOMS: atom_id res chain seq x y z
N MET A 1 21.08 8.96 -17.57
CA MET A 1 20.80 8.74 -16.14
C MET A 1 20.38 7.28 -15.96
N LEU A 2 20.88 6.64 -14.92
CA LEU A 2 20.50 5.27 -14.55
C LEU A 2 19.77 5.30 -13.21
N ALA A 3 18.91 4.31 -13.00
CA ALA A 3 18.20 4.12 -11.74
C ALA A 3 18.29 2.67 -11.30
N ASP A 4 18.65 2.47 -10.04
CA ASP A 4 18.49 1.17 -9.40
C ASP A 4 17.07 1.05 -8.86
N VAL A 5 16.41 -0.04 -9.22
CA VAL A 5 15.00 -0.30 -8.92
C VAL A 5 14.88 -1.63 -8.20
N VAL A 6 14.21 -1.62 -7.05
CA VAL A 6 13.86 -2.85 -6.30
C VAL A 6 12.48 -3.32 -6.69
N LEU A 7 12.36 -4.63 -6.96
CA LEU A 7 11.13 -5.25 -7.47
C LEU A 7 10.46 -6.11 -6.37
N PRO A 8 9.33 -5.64 -5.78
CA PRO A 8 8.59 -6.38 -4.76
C PRO A 8 7.92 -7.61 -5.36
N GLY A 9 8.56 -8.77 -5.21
CA GLY A 9 8.02 -10.07 -5.63
C GLY A 9 9.06 -11.15 -5.95
N ARG A 10 10.31 -10.78 -6.28
CA ARG A 10 11.39 -11.73 -6.60
C ARG A 10 12.62 -11.51 -5.73
N ARG A 11 12.58 -12.01 -4.49
CA ARG A 11 13.67 -11.89 -3.48
C ARG A 11 14.18 -10.45 -3.24
N PHE A 12 13.50 -9.44 -3.80
CA PHE A 12 13.87 -8.04 -3.77
C PHE A 12 15.31 -7.88 -4.25
N GLN A 13 15.56 -8.30 -5.49
CA GLN A 13 16.82 -7.96 -6.15
C GLN A 13 16.74 -6.52 -6.66
N VAL A 14 17.87 -5.83 -6.63
CA VAL A 14 18.07 -4.53 -7.25
C VAL A 14 18.39 -4.75 -8.73
N PHE A 15 17.74 -4.02 -9.61
CA PHE A 15 18.00 -4.04 -11.04
C PHE A 15 18.22 -2.61 -11.55
N THR A 16 19.27 -2.43 -12.35
CA THR A 16 19.57 -1.13 -12.96
C THR A 16 18.81 -0.95 -14.27
N TYR A 17 18.12 0.17 -14.39
CA TYR A 17 17.37 0.56 -15.58
C TYR A 17 17.87 1.91 -16.12
N GLN A 18 17.70 2.09 -17.43
CA GLN A 18 17.86 3.40 -18.04
C GLN A 18 16.64 4.27 -17.74
N VAL A 19 16.86 5.50 -17.31
CA VAL A 19 15.78 6.47 -17.15
C VAL A 19 15.56 7.20 -18.47
N PRO A 20 14.33 7.23 -19.01
CA PRO A 20 13.97 8.07 -20.15
C PRO A 20 14.08 9.58 -19.85
N PRO A 21 14.50 10.43 -20.81
CA PRO A 21 14.65 11.87 -20.59
C PRO A 21 13.38 12.58 -20.10
N ASN A 22 12.20 12.12 -20.54
CA ASN A 22 10.91 12.67 -20.11
C ASN A 22 10.58 12.41 -18.63
N LEU A 23 11.26 11.47 -17.97
CA LEU A 23 11.06 11.18 -16.55
C LEU A 23 12.09 11.88 -15.65
N PHE A 24 13.13 12.51 -16.20
CA PHE A 24 14.19 13.15 -15.41
C PHE A 24 13.70 14.15 -14.35
N PRO A 25 12.74 15.06 -14.64
CA PRO A 25 12.32 16.04 -13.63
C PRO A 25 11.34 15.47 -12.60
N LEU A 26 10.82 14.25 -12.82
CA LEU A 26 9.77 13.67 -11.99
C LEU A 26 10.25 12.50 -11.13
N ILE A 27 11.36 11.87 -11.53
CA ILE A 27 11.88 10.68 -10.87
C ILE A 27 12.82 11.05 -9.73
N HIS A 28 12.56 10.47 -8.57
CA HIS A 28 13.35 10.63 -7.37
C HIS A 28 13.57 9.27 -6.70
N VAL A 29 14.51 9.20 -5.75
CA VAL A 29 14.62 8.04 -4.88
C VAL A 29 13.31 7.89 -4.09
N GLY A 30 12.76 6.68 -4.07
CA GLY A 30 11.43 6.37 -3.55
C GLY A 30 10.30 6.42 -4.58
N SER A 31 10.55 6.91 -5.81
CA SER A 31 9.50 6.93 -6.84
C SER A 31 9.07 5.52 -7.23
N PRO A 32 7.76 5.22 -7.24
CA PRO A 32 7.25 3.97 -7.79
C PRO A 32 7.28 4.03 -9.32
N VAL A 33 7.83 2.98 -9.92
CA VAL A 33 8.11 2.88 -11.35
C VAL A 33 7.63 1.56 -11.91
N VAL A 34 7.19 1.62 -13.16
CA VAL A 34 6.81 0.45 -13.94
C VAL A 34 7.98 0.06 -14.83
N VAL A 35 8.52 -1.14 -14.67
CA VAL A 35 9.75 -1.57 -15.34
C VAL A 35 9.64 -2.97 -15.97
N PRO A 36 10.31 -3.21 -17.11
CA PRO A 36 10.27 -4.50 -17.80
C PRO A 36 11.25 -5.54 -17.21
N LEU A 37 10.72 -6.63 -16.63
CA LEU A 37 11.51 -7.76 -16.12
C LEU A 37 11.27 -9.04 -16.96
N GLY A 38 12.25 -9.44 -17.76
CA GLY A 38 12.12 -10.58 -18.67
C GLY A 38 11.02 -10.35 -19.71
N SER A 39 9.97 -11.18 -19.69
CA SER A 39 8.77 -10.99 -20.53
C SER A 39 7.62 -10.27 -19.82
N ALA A 40 7.79 -9.94 -18.54
CA ALA A 40 6.79 -9.25 -17.73
C ALA A 40 7.13 -7.77 -17.58
N VAL A 41 6.14 -6.96 -17.21
CA VAL A 41 6.33 -5.59 -16.72
C VAL A 41 5.84 -5.57 -15.30
N VAL A 42 6.66 -5.11 -14.36
CA VAL A 42 6.40 -5.15 -12.92
C VAL A 42 6.52 -3.76 -12.34
N SER A 43 5.85 -3.54 -11.22
CA SER A 43 6.10 -2.37 -10.37
C SER A 43 7.39 -2.57 -9.58
N GLY A 44 8.10 -1.48 -9.36
CA GLY A 44 9.28 -1.39 -8.53
C GLY A 44 9.40 0.00 -7.91
N VAL A 45 10.38 0.16 -7.03
CA VAL A 45 10.67 1.46 -6.40
C VAL A 45 12.12 1.82 -6.68
N VAL A 46 12.35 3.07 -7.08
CA VAL A 46 13.69 3.61 -7.29
C VAL A 46 14.40 3.74 -5.95
N VAL A 47 15.62 3.20 -5.84
CA VAL A 47 16.41 3.22 -4.60
C VAL A 47 17.70 4.03 -4.73
N ALA A 48 18.20 4.19 -5.96
CA ALA A 48 19.32 5.07 -6.25
C ALA A 48 19.20 5.65 -7.67
N LEU A 49 19.73 6.87 -7.86
CA LEU A 49 19.82 7.55 -9.14
C LEU A 49 21.28 7.90 -9.43
N PHE A 50 21.74 7.59 -10.65
CA PHE A 50 23.11 7.83 -11.08
C PHE A 50 23.14 8.86 -12.22
N GLY A 51 23.85 9.96 -11.99
CA GLY A 51 24.06 11.04 -12.94
C GLY A 51 24.82 10.61 -14.21
N SER A 52 24.84 11.49 -15.21
CA SER A 52 25.49 11.28 -16.51
C SER A 52 26.98 10.94 -16.42
N HIS A 53 27.72 11.51 -15.46
CA HIS A 53 29.17 11.30 -15.31
C HIS A 53 29.54 9.93 -14.72
N THR A 54 28.76 9.40 -13.79
CA THR A 54 28.95 8.05 -13.21
C THR A 54 28.42 6.94 -14.12
N SER A 55 27.47 7.28 -15.00
CA SER A 55 26.86 6.34 -15.94
C SER A 55 27.85 5.82 -17.01
N SER A 56 28.84 6.62 -17.43
CA SER A 56 29.76 6.24 -18.51
C SER A 56 30.67 5.06 -18.14
N SER A 57 31.15 5.01 -16.90
CA SER A 57 31.96 3.89 -16.38
C SER A 57 31.14 2.60 -16.27
N LEU A 58 29.91 2.67 -15.73
CA LEU A 58 29.02 1.50 -15.63
C LEU A 58 28.54 1.00 -17.00
N LEU A 59 28.18 1.91 -17.92
CA LEU A 59 27.76 1.55 -19.28
C LEU A 59 28.88 0.86 -20.07
N SER A 60 30.15 1.19 -19.79
CA SER A 60 31.30 0.53 -20.42
C SER A 60 31.46 -0.96 -20.03
N GLN A 61 30.85 -1.38 -18.92
CA GLN A 61 30.81 -2.78 -18.46
C GLN A 61 29.70 -3.58 -19.15
N PHE A 62 28.62 -2.92 -19.61
CA PHE A 62 27.48 -3.56 -20.28
C PHE A 62 27.62 -3.58 -21.82
N ARG A 63 28.71 -4.14 -22.35
CA ARG A 63 29.00 -4.11 -23.80
C ARG A 63 28.09 -4.96 -24.68
N HIS A 64 27.33 -5.90 -24.12
CA HIS A 64 26.66 -6.95 -24.90
C HIS A 64 25.13 -6.95 -24.84
N LYS A 65 24.49 -6.04 -24.09
CA LYS A 65 23.03 -5.91 -24.08
C LYS A 65 22.60 -4.51 -23.65
N PRO A 66 21.75 -3.81 -24.42
CA PRO A 66 21.26 -2.49 -24.00
C PRO A 66 20.45 -2.64 -22.70
N LEU A 67 20.68 -1.73 -21.76
CA LEU A 67 19.86 -1.62 -20.55
C LEU A 67 18.42 -1.34 -20.95
N ARG A 68 17.49 -1.96 -20.22
CA ARG A 68 16.07 -1.72 -20.44
C ARG A 68 15.69 -0.37 -19.82
N ALA A 69 14.75 0.32 -20.45
CA ALA A 69 14.24 1.59 -19.96
C ALA A 69 13.08 1.39 -18.97
N ILE A 70 12.95 2.31 -18.02
CA ILE A 70 11.73 2.48 -17.22
C ILE A 70 10.57 2.86 -18.15
N HIS A 71 9.41 2.21 -18.02
CA HIS A 71 8.26 2.50 -18.88
C HIS A 71 7.53 3.76 -18.45
N SER A 72 7.20 3.88 -17.16
CA SER A 72 6.45 5.02 -16.62
C SER A 72 6.60 5.11 -15.11
N LEU A 73 6.25 6.26 -14.54
CA LEU A 73 5.91 6.39 -13.13
C LEU A 73 4.50 5.83 -12.88
N GLU A 74 4.20 5.40 -11.67
CA GLU A 74 2.83 4.99 -11.31
C GLU A 74 1.94 6.23 -11.09
N ALA A 75 0.82 6.29 -11.84
CA ALA A 75 0.04 7.49 -12.12
C ALA A 75 -0.77 8.08 -10.93
N ASP A 76 -0.56 7.60 -9.71
CA ASP A 76 -1.35 8.00 -8.54
C ASP A 76 -0.50 8.20 -7.28
N ALA A 77 0.82 7.97 -7.38
CA ALA A 77 1.72 8.27 -6.29
C ALA A 77 1.99 9.76 -6.34
N GLY A 78 1.24 10.55 -5.57
CA GLY A 78 1.54 11.97 -5.32
C GLY A 78 3.05 12.13 -5.15
N ASN A 79 3.65 13.11 -5.83
CA ASN A 79 5.09 13.14 -6.17
C ASN A 79 6.04 13.37 -4.96
N ARG A 80 5.62 12.99 -3.76
CA ARG A 80 6.43 13.06 -2.54
C ARG A 80 7.41 11.89 -2.49
N PRO A 81 8.72 12.13 -2.55
CA PRO A 81 9.71 11.09 -2.31
C PRO A 81 9.54 10.51 -0.91
N LEU A 82 9.96 9.26 -0.73
CA LEU A 82 10.03 8.67 0.61
C LEU A 82 11.02 9.47 1.47
N GLU A 83 10.71 9.60 2.75
CA GLU A 83 11.53 10.39 3.67
C GLU A 83 12.95 9.83 3.78
N HIS A 84 13.93 10.72 3.80
CA HIS A 84 15.35 10.35 3.95
C HIS A 84 15.62 9.54 5.24
N ASN A 85 14.88 9.85 6.32
CA ASN A 85 15.01 9.15 7.60
C ASN A 85 14.62 7.67 7.51
N LEU A 86 13.64 7.32 6.68
CA LEU A 86 13.25 5.92 6.46
C LEU A 86 14.35 5.13 5.77
N PHE A 87 15.05 5.73 4.79
CA PHE A 87 16.21 5.10 4.15
C PHE A 87 17.35 4.88 5.14
N ARG A 88 17.68 5.89 5.95
CA ARG A 88 18.69 5.75 7.01
C ARG A 88 18.31 4.66 8.02
N LEU A 89 17.03 4.54 8.37
CA LEU A 89 16.53 3.50 9.27
C LEU A 89 16.75 2.10 8.67
N ILE A 90 16.37 1.88 7.41
CA ILE A 90 16.54 0.55 6.79
C ILE A 90 18.01 0.19 6.55
N GLU A 91 18.89 1.16 6.32
CA GLU A 91 20.34 0.95 6.25
C GLU A 91 20.88 0.46 7.60
N LYS A 92 20.51 1.15 8.69
CA LYS A 92 20.87 0.71 10.05
C LYS A 92 20.33 -0.68 10.38
N ILE A 93 19.08 -0.98 10.00
CA ILE A 93 18.49 -2.32 10.20
C ILE A 93 19.24 -3.37 9.39
N SER A 94 19.59 -3.06 8.15
CA SER A 94 20.36 -3.95 7.28
C SER A 94 21.71 -4.30 7.89
N GLU A 95 22.44 -3.29 8.36
CA GLU A 95 23.74 -3.45 9.01
C GLU A 95 23.63 -4.20 10.35
N TYR A 96 22.75 -3.75 11.24
CA TYR A 96 22.62 -4.30 12.59
C TYR A 96 22.15 -5.75 12.59
N TYR A 97 21.15 -6.08 11.77
CA TYR A 97 20.58 -7.43 11.71
C TYR A 97 21.24 -8.32 10.64
N LEU A 98 22.28 -7.84 9.96
CA LEU A 98 22.94 -8.53 8.84
C LEU A 98 21.94 -9.01 7.78
N THR A 99 20.91 -8.21 7.53
CA THR A 99 19.86 -8.51 6.55
C THR A 99 20.13 -7.75 5.25
N PRO A 100 19.85 -8.33 4.07
CA PRO A 100 20.03 -7.60 2.82
C PRO A 100 19.20 -6.30 2.82
N LEU A 101 19.80 -5.16 2.45
CA LEU A 101 19.11 -3.86 2.38
C LEU A 101 17.82 -3.93 1.58
N SER A 102 17.79 -4.77 0.56
CA SER A 102 16.60 -5.01 -0.26
C SER A 102 15.45 -5.73 0.45
N ALA A 103 15.74 -6.53 1.48
CA ALA A 103 14.73 -7.08 2.39
C ALA A 103 14.23 -6.01 3.38
N CYS A 104 15.06 -5.04 3.75
CA CYS A 104 14.65 -3.91 4.60
C CYS A 104 13.81 -2.89 3.80
N LEU A 105 14.12 -2.68 2.52
CA LEU A 105 13.33 -1.82 1.62
C LEU A 105 11.86 -2.23 1.55
N ARG A 106 11.53 -3.52 1.73
CA ARG A 106 10.14 -4.02 1.79
C ARG A 106 9.27 -3.33 2.83
N LEU A 107 9.91 -2.82 3.87
CA LEU A 107 9.24 -2.30 5.04
C LEU A 107 8.68 -0.90 4.75
N ILE A 108 9.41 -0.10 3.96
CA ILE A 108 9.11 1.31 3.71
C ILE A 108 8.42 1.57 2.37
N VAL A 109 8.35 0.58 1.48
CA VAL A 109 7.64 0.67 0.19
C VAL A 109 6.17 0.30 0.35
N PRO A 110 5.27 0.80 -0.52
CA PRO A 110 3.87 0.41 -0.44
C PRO A 110 3.77 -1.11 -0.55
N PRO A 111 2.85 -1.76 0.19
CA PRO A 111 2.66 -3.19 0.07
C PRO A 111 2.37 -3.59 -1.39
N HIS A 112 1.80 -2.69 -2.21
CA HIS A 112 1.52 -2.88 -3.63
C HIS A 112 2.75 -3.32 -4.48
N SER A 113 2.97 -4.63 -4.59
CA SER A 113 3.23 -5.25 -5.89
C SER A 113 2.01 -4.98 -6.78
N ILE A 114 2.01 -3.94 -7.62
CA ILE A 114 0.98 -3.84 -8.66
C ILE A 114 1.02 -5.14 -9.47
N ARG A 115 -0.09 -5.88 -9.43
CA ARG A 115 -0.24 -7.11 -10.19
C ARG A 115 -0.07 -6.77 -11.66
N VAL A 116 0.92 -7.41 -12.26
CA VAL A 116 1.11 -7.46 -13.71
C VAL A 116 -0.15 -8.05 -14.35
N MET A 117 -1.03 -7.18 -14.84
CA MET A 117 -2.18 -7.61 -15.61
C MET A 117 -1.75 -7.76 -17.05
N ARG A 118 -1.51 -9.01 -17.47
CA ARG A 118 -1.38 -9.31 -18.89
C ARG A 118 -2.78 -9.41 -19.48
N ARG A 119 -3.12 -8.48 -20.36
CA ARG A 119 -4.32 -8.60 -21.20
C ARG A 119 -3.92 -9.22 -22.53
N VAL A 120 -4.71 -10.18 -22.95
CA VAL A 120 -4.59 -10.81 -24.25
C VAL A 120 -5.57 -10.10 -25.17
N PHE A 121 -5.09 -9.67 -26.33
CA PHE A 121 -5.87 -9.05 -27.39
C PHE A 121 -5.87 -9.96 -28.61
N LEU A 122 -6.98 -9.97 -29.33
CA LEU A 122 -7.10 -10.63 -30.61
C LEU A 122 -6.54 -9.73 -31.71
N THR A 123 -5.69 -10.26 -32.58
CA THR A 123 -5.19 -9.54 -33.76
C THR A 123 -6.10 -9.74 -34.96
N GLU A 124 -5.86 -8.98 -36.02
CA GLU A 124 -6.58 -9.17 -37.28
C GLU A 124 -6.31 -10.54 -37.91
N GLU A 125 -5.06 -11.02 -37.86
CA GLU A 125 -4.68 -12.39 -38.27
C GLU A 125 -5.42 -13.46 -37.43
N GLY A 126 -5.65 -13.18 -36.15
CA GLY A 126 -6.42 -14.06 -35.27
C GLY A 126 -7.91 -14.13 -35.63
N ARG A 127 -8.49 -13.01 -36.08
CA ARG A 127 -9.88 -12.98 -36.60
C ARG A 127 -10.00 -13.75 -37.90
N GLN A 128 -9.06 -13.55 -38.82
CA GLN A 128 -9.02 -14.28 -40.09
C GLN A 128 -8.81 -15.79 -39.88
N ALA A 129 -8.00 -16.19 -38.91
CA ALA A 129 -7.84 -17.59 -38.54
C ALA A 129 -9.15 -18.21 -38.01
N LEU A 130 -10.00 -17.41 -37.36
CA LEU A 130 -11.30 -17.86 -36.85
C LEU A 130 -12.34 -18.08 -37.95
N SER A 131 -12.25 -17.31 -39.05
CA SER A 131 -13.16 -17.40 -40.20
C SER A 131 -12.70 -18.42 -41.27
N HIS A 132 -11.39 -18.60 -41.46
CA HIS A 132 -10.85 -19.34 -42.61
C HIS A 132 -10.11 -20.65 -42.29
N THR A 133 -9.83 -20.96 -41.02
CA THR A 133 -9.03 -22.15 -40.65
C THR A 133 -9.80 -23.09 -39.71
N SER A 134 -9.70 -24.41 -39.95
CA SER A 134 -10.15 -25.42 -38.98
C SER A 134 -9.20 -25.43 -37.78
N LEU A 135 -9.66 -24.85 -36.67
CA LEU A 135 -8.93 -24.74 -35.42
C LEU A 135 -9.40 -25.81 -34.44
N ALA A 136 -8.50 -26.27 -33.57
CA ALA A 136 -8.89 -27.13 -32.45
C ALA A 136 -9.93 -26.42 -31.56
N SER A 137 -10.88 -27.18 -31.00
CA SER A 137 -12.02 -26.69 -30.21
C SER A 137 -11.62 -25.67 -29.14
N ASP A 138 -10.53 -25.96 -28.44
CA ASP A 138 -10.07 -25.16 -27.31
C ASP A 138 -9.47 -23.82 -27.75
N VAL A 139 -8.77 -23.82 -28.89
CA VAL A 139 -8.20 -22.61 -29.51
C VAL A 139 -9.32 -21.71 -30.01
N GLN A 140 -10.31 -22.30 -30.70
CA GLN A 140 -11.46 -21.56 -31.21
C GLN A 140 -12.26 -20.91 -30.08
N LEU A 141 -12.43 -21.60 -28.95
CA LEU A 141 -13.12 -21.06 -27.77
C LEU A 141 -12.40 -19.85 -27.16
N VAL A 142 -11.06 -19.90 -27.03
CA VAL A 142 -10.25 -18.78 -26.53
C VAL A 142 -10.35 -17.58 -27.45
N LEU A 143 -10.19 -17.77 -28.76
CA LEU A 143 -10.24 -16.67 -29.73
C LEU A 143 -11.64 -16.05 -29.82
N ARG A 144 -12.73 -16.85 -29.76
CA ARG A 144 -14.12 -16.33 -29.69
C ARG A 144 -14.38 -15.52 -28.43
N LYS A 145 -13.84 -15.93 -27.27
CA LYS A 145 -13.93 -15.14 -26.03
C LYS A 145 -13.21 -13.79 -26.16
N LEU A 146 -12.06 -13.78 -26.83
CA LEU A 146 -11.30 -12.54 -27.08
C LEU A 146 -11.99 -11.63 -28.09
N GLU A 147 -12.63 -12.19 -29.12
CA GLU A 147 -13.42 -11.44 -30.11
C GLU A 147 -14.58 -10.68 -29.46
N ARG A 148 -15.28 -11.31 -28.50
CA ARG A 148 -16.35 -10.68 -27.71
C ARG A 148 -15.87 -9.59 -26.76
N SER A 149 -14.56 -9.47 -26.54
CA SER A 149 -13.96 -8.59 -25.54
C SER A 149 -12.98 -7.62 -26.20
N PRO A 150 -13.44 -6.51 -26.83
CA PRO A 150 -12.57 -5.59 -27.57
C PRO A 150 -11.53 -4.89 -26.67
N LYS A 151 -11.80 -4.77 -25.37
CA LYS A 151 -10.83 -4.28 -24.36
C LYS A 151 -9.78 -5.34 -23.96
N GLY A 152 -9.72 -6.48 -24.63
CA GLY A 152 -8.89 -7.64 -24.28
C GLY A 152 -9.38 -8.39 -23.03
N LEU A 153 -8.83 -9.56 -22.74
CA LEU A 153 -9.14 -10.35 -21.54
C LEU A 153 -7.90 -10.56 -20.66
N LEU A 154 -8.10 -10.59 -19.35
CA LEU A 154 -7.01 -10.89 -18.42
C LEU A 154 -6.54 -12.34 -18.60
N ARG A 155 -5.22 -12.53 -18.72
CA ARG A 155 -4.59 -13.86 -18.81
C ARG A 155 -4.99 -14.75 -17.63
N SER A 156 -5.08 -14.19 -16.42
CA SER A 156 -5.53 -14.90 -15.22
C SER A 156 -7.00 -15.34 -15.29
N SER A 157 -7.87 -14.54 -15.92
CA SER A 157 -9.28 -14.89 -16.14
C SER A 157 -9.41 -16.02 -17.16
N LEU A 158 -8.61 -15.99 -18.24
CA LEU A 158 -8.58 -17.08 -19.21
C LEU A 158 -8.13 -18.39 -18.56
N ILE A 159 -7.02 -18.38 -17.81
CA ILE A 159 -6.48 -19.55 -17.10
C ILE A 159 -7.48 -20.13 -16.09
N ARG A 160 -8.22 -19.29 -15.36
CA ARG A 160 -9.24 -19.78 -14.40
C ARG A 160 -10.45 -20.42 -15.10
N SER A 161 -10.75 -20.01 -16.33
CA SER A 161 -11.96 -20.44 -17.03
C SER A 161 -11.80 -21.69 -17.89
N MET A 162 -10.57 -22.10 -18.24
CA MET A 162 -10.29 -23.14 -19.22
C MET A 162 -8.96 -23.86 -18.92
N ASN A 163 -8.88 -25.14 -19.25
CA ASN A 163 -7.65 -25.93 -19.18
C ASN A 163 -6.72 -25.64 -20.39
N ASN A 164 -5.42 -25.88 -20.26
CA ASN A 164 -4.41 -25.76 -21.34
C ASN A 164 -4.26 -24.38 -21.99
N VAL A 165 -4.79 -23.32 -21.37
CA VAL A 165 -4.66 -21.93 -21.83
C VAL A 165 -3.20 -21.49 -22.04
N PRO A 166 -2.21 -21.85 -21.19
CA PRO A 166 -0.83 -21.42 -21.40
C PRO A 166 -0.23 -21.84 -22.75
N ASP A 167 -0.52 -23.07 -23.21
CA ASP A 167 0.00 -23.60 -24.47
C ASP A 167 -0.71 -22.98 -25.68
N ILE A 168 -2.02 -22.77 -25.56
CA ILE A 168 -2.83 -22.08 -26.58
C ILE A 168 -2.34 -20.64 -26.77
N LEU A 169 -2.07 -19.93 -25.67
CA LEU A 169 -1.53 -18.57 -25.74
C LEU A 169 -0.12 -18.55 -26.37
N THR A 170 0.72 -19.53 -26.05
CA THR A 170 2.07 -19.63 -26.62
C THR A 170 2.01 -19.87 -28.13
N ARG A 171 1.14 -20.80 -28.58
CA ARG A 171 0.92 -21.11 -30.00
C ARG A 171 0.30 -19.94 -30.75
N GLY A 172 -0.72 -19.31 -30.17
CA GLY A 172 -1.41 -18.16 -30.74
C GLY A 172 -0.47 -16.96 -30.93
N LYS A 173 0.43 -16.73 -29.96
CA LYS A 173 1.45 -15.68 -30.07
C LYS A 173 2.46 -15.97 -31.17
N LYS A 174 2.92 -17.22 -31.31
CA LYS A 174 3.86 -17.63 -32.38
C LYS A 174 3.26 -17.47 -33.78
N LYS A 175 1.95 -17.67 -33.91
CA LYS A 175 1.21 -17.55 -35.16
C LYS A 175 0.63 -16.16 -35.42
N GLY A 176 0.90 -15.18 -34.56
CA GLY A 176 0.41 -13.82 -34.70
C GLY A 176 -1.08 -13.62 -34.35
N TRP A 177 -1.81 -14.66 -33.93
CA TRP A 177 -3.25 -14.60 -33.65
C TRP A 177 -3.63 -13.75 -32.43
N ILE A 178 -2.69 -13.60 -31.49
CA ILE A 178 -2.92 -12.83 -30.26
C ILE A 178 -1.70 -11.99 -29.91
N ILE A 179 -1.95 -10.86 -29.24
CA ILE A 179 -0.91 -10.03 -28.64
C ILE A 179 -1.17 -9.97 -27.13
N GLU A 180 -0.13 -10.26 -26.34
CA GLU A 180 -0.15 -9.97 -24.90
C GLU A 180 0.36 -8.55 -24.70
N GLN A 181 -0.48 -7.65 -24.19
CA GLN A 181 -0.03 -6.36 -23.70
C GLN A 181 -0.09 -6.35 -22.18
N THR A 182 0.95 -5.80 -21.57
CA THR A 182 0.93 -5.59 -20.13
C THR A 182 0.23 -4.27 -19.87
N THR A 183 -0.90 -4.32 -19.17
CA THR A 183 -1.64 -3.13 -18.79
C THR A 183 -1.36 -2.84 -17.33
N THR A 184 -1.08 -1.57 -17.00
CA THR A 184 -1.27 -1.07 -15.64
C THR A 184 -2.76 -1.13 -15.30
N PRO A 185 -3.16 -1.35 -14.04
CA PRO A 185 -4.54 -1.11 -13.64
C PRO A 185 -4.85 0.36 -13.94
N SER A 186 -5.72 0.60 -14.93
CA SER A 186 -6.34 1.92 -15.11
C SER A 186 -7.02 2.26 -13.79
N GLY A 187 -6.70 3.44 -13.24
CA GLY A 187 -7.21 3.91 -11.94
C GLY A 187 -8.67 3.50 -11.74
N SER A 188 -8.91 2.64 -10.76
CA SER A 188 -10.27 2.38 -10.31
C SER A 188 -10.77 3.70 -9.74
N LYS A 189 -11.71 4.35 -10.45
CA LYS A 189 -12.53 5.38 -9.84
C LYS A 189 -12.98 4.86 -8.48
N ALA A 190 -12.67 5.58 -7.41
CA ALA A 190 -13.33 5.39 -6.13
C ALA A 190 -14.84 5.29 -6.39
N PRO A 191 -15.57 4.34 -5.78
CA PRO A 191 -17.00 4.22 -6.03
C PRO A 191 -17.65 5.58 -5.77
N SER A 192 -18.20 6.14 -6.85
CA SER A 192 -18.93 7.39 -6.82
C SER A 192 -20.07 7.26 -5.85
N ARG A 193 -20.19 8.22 -4.91
CA ARG A 193 -21.33 8.43 -4.03
C ARG A 193 -22.63 8.07 -4.76
N VAL A 194 -23.28 6.99 -4.35
CA VAL A 194 -24.66 6.72 -4.77
C VAL A 194 -25.53 7.65 -3.96
N GLY A 195 -26.16 8.59 -4.67
CA GLY A 195 -27.09 9.56 -4.14
C GLY A 195 -28.31 8.90 -3.52
N ALA A 196 -28.89 9.65 -2.57
CA ALA A 196 -30.21 9.42 -2.02
C ALA A 196 -31.24 9.20 -3.13
N MET A 197 -32.10 8.19 -2.98
CA MET A 197 -33.51 8.26 -3.36
C MET A 197 -34.33 7.20 -2.63
N SER A 198 -35.57 7.58 -2.41
CA SER A 198 -36.58 7.15 -1.45
C SER A 198 -37.28 5.82 -1.72
N SER A 199 -37.72 5.21 -0.61
CA SER A 199 -39.06 4.64 -0.36
C SER A 199 -39.64 3.59 -1.33
N GLY A 200 -39.90 2.38 -0.80
CA GLY A 200 -40.78 1.39 -1.42
C GLY A 200 -40.64 -0.03 -0.86
N ARG A 201 -41.57 -0.42 0.01
CA ARG A 201 -41.69 -1.64 0.86
C ARG A 201 -41.56 -3.04 0.19
N ASN A 202 -40.99 -3.96 0.99
CA ASN A 202 -41.30 -5.41 1.21
C ASN A 202 -41.23 -6.40 0.02
N THR A 203 -40.69 -7.63 0.10
CA THR A 203 -40.62 -8.63 1.20
C THR A 203 -39.42 -9.60 1.06
N GLY A 204 -38.79 -9.96 2.19
CA GLY A 204 -38.55 -11.36 2.59
C GLY A 204 -37.33 -12.15 2.07
N ARG A 205 -36.21 -12.12 2.82
CA ARG A 205 -35.61 -13.28 3.53
C ARG A 205 -34.23 -12.87 4.10
N SER A 206 -34.23 -12.54 5.38
CA SER A 206 -33.02 -12.39 6.21
C SER A 206 -32.73 -13.73 6.85
N VAL A 207 -31.49 -14.22 6.71
CA VAL A 207 -30.97 -15.39 7.43
C VAL A 207 -30.07 -14.85 8.54
N ALA A 208 -30.43 -15.22 9.77
CA ALA A 208 -29.87 -14.74 11.03
C ALA A 208 -28.41 -15.19 11.27
N PRO A 209 -27.63 -14.44 12.07
CA PRO A 209 -26.47 -14.97 12.78
C PRO A 209 -26.90 -15.40 14.19
N GLY A 210 -26.83 -16.69 14.47
CA GLY A 210 -26.96 -17.23 15.82
C GLY A 210 -26.19 -18.54 15.90
N LEU A 211 -25.11 -18.56 16.66
CA LEU A 211 -24.45 -19.75 17.23
C LEU A 211 -23.21 -19.28 18.00
N PHE A 212 -23.38 -18.93 19.27
CA PHE A 212 -22.60 -19.44 20.40
C PHE A 212 -23.34 -19.02 21.69
N ASP A 213 -23.57 -20.01 22.55
CA ASP A 213 -24.38 -19.96 23.77
C ASP A 213 -23.87 -18.97 24.82
N SER A 214 -24.81 -18.25 25.43
CA SER A 214 -24.65 -17.59 26.72
C SER A 214 -24.93 -18.58 27.85
N PRO A 215 -24.14 -18.60 28.94
CA PRO A 215 -24.66 -18.96 30.25
C PRO A 215 -24.73 -17.73 31.15
N GLN A 216 -25.97 -17.41 31.48
CA GLN A 216 -26.48 -16.95 32.76
C GLN A 216 -26.18 -15.54 33.27
N GLU A 217 -27.30 -14.90 33.60
CA GLU A 217 -27.49 -13.63 34.26
C GLU A 217 -26.89 -13.64 35.66
N GLU A 218 -25.95 -12.75 35.92
CA GLU A 218 -25.88 -12.04 37.19
C GLU A 218 -26.07 -10.56 36.90
N SER A 219 -27.28 -10.09 37.19
CA SER A 219 -27.62 -8.68 37.29
C SER A 219 -26.74 -8.04 38.35
N THR A 220 -25.78 -7.23 37.92
CA THR A 220 -25.16 -6.21 38.75
C THR A 220 -25.31 -4.87 38.03
N ASP A 221 -25.83 -3.91 38.78
CA ASP A 221 -26.39 -2.64 38.32
C ASP A 221 -25.55 -1.87 37.30
N LEU A 222 -26.11 -1.67 36.10
CA LEU A 222 -25.59 -0.79 35.05
C LEU A 222 -26.04 0.67 35.25
N SER A 223 -26.02 1.17 36.48
CA SER A 223 -26.38 2.56 36.81
C SER A 223 -25.22 3.40 37.38
N GLU A 224 -23.96 2.92 37.34
CA GLU A 224 -22.80 3.67 37.86
C GLU A 224 -21.65 3.94 36.87
N SER A 225 -21.74 3.52 35.60
CA SER A 225 -20.64 3.71 34.63
C SER A 225 -20.71 5.00 33.79
N ALA A 226 -21.76 5.82 33.95
CA ALA A 226 -21.91 7.10 33.25
C ALA A 226 -21.30 8.32 33.99
N GLN A 227 -20.64 8.12 35.15
CA GLN A 227 -20.11 9.21 35.98
C GLN A 227 -18.72 8.92 36.57
N ARG A 228 -17.81 8.35 35.78
CA ARG A 228 -16.36 8.45 36.08
C ARG A 228 -15.71 9.50 35.21
N THR A 229 -16.22 10.73 35.33
CA THR A 229 -15.35 11.91 35.31
C THR A 229 -14.44 11.76 36.52
N ALA A 230 -13.31 11.06 36.36
CA ALA A 230 -12.22 11.19 37.30
C ALA A 230 -11.75 12.65 37.17
N SER A 231 -12.30 13.51 38.03
CA SER A 231 -11.83 14.87 38.25
C SER A 231 -10.44 14.79 38.87
N CYS A 232 -9.45 14.43 38.05
CA CYS A 232 -8.06 14.65 38.35
C CYS A 232 -7.78 16.07 37.86
N SER A 233 -7.62 17.02 38.78
CA SER A 233 -7.25 18.41 38.46
C SER A 233 -5.88 18.41 37.79
N PHE A 234 -5.88 18.34 36.46
CA PHE A 234 -4.71 17.99 35.65
C PHE A 234 -3.80 19.17 35.30
N GLU A 235 -4.22 20.41 35.57
CA GLU A 235 -3.42 21.61 35.35
C GLU A 235 -2.14 21.63 36.23
N ASP A 236 -2.09 20.81 37.28
CA ASP A 236 -0.92 20.59 38.14
C ASP A 236 -0.20 19.25 37.93
N ASN A 237 -0.56 18.49 36.91
CA ASN A 237 0.16 17.25 36.63
C ASN A 237 1.57 17.57 36.10
N GLN A 238 2.58 17.39 36.97
CA GLN A 238 3.99 17.58 36.65
C GLN A 238 4.42 16.81 35.40
N LEU A 239 3.85 15.62 35.15
CA LEU A 239 4.15 14.82 33.95
C LEU A 239 3.63 15.50 32.69
N TRP A 240 2.43 16.07 32.72
CA TRP A 240 1.89 16.83 31.58
C TRP A 240 2.75 18.07 31.29
N LYS A 241 3.12 18.82 32.33
CA LYS A 241 4.03 19.98 32.20
C LYS A 241 5.37 19.55 31.58
N HIS A 242 5.93 18.41 32.03
CA HIS A 242 7.18 17.89 31.49
C HIS A 242 7.07 17.46 30.02
N LEU A 243 5.98 16.77 29.65
CA LEU A 243 5.73 16.37 28.27
C LEU A 243 5.53 17.57 27.34
N LEU A 244 4.79 18.60 27.79
CA LEU A 244 4.59 19.83 27.03
C LEU A 244 5.93 20.57 26.81
N CYS A 245 6.76 20.68 27.84
CA CYS A 245 8.10 21.24 27.70
C CYS A 245 8.96 20.43 26.71
N ALA A 246 8.85 19.10 26.70
CA ALA A 246 9.58 18.25 25.76
C ALA A 246 9.15 18.49 24.30
N VAL A 247 7.85 18.65 24.05
CA VAL A 247 7.32 19.01 22.72
C VAL A 247 7.81 20.40 22.29
N GLN A 248 7.77 21.38 23.21
CA GLN A 248 8.18 22.76 22.93
C GLN A 248 9.68 22.94 22.76
N ALA A 249 10.50 22.14 23.45
CA ALA A 249 11.96 22.20 23.33
C ALA A 249 12.45 21.86 21.91
N GLY A 250 11.64 21.10 21.16
CA GLY A 250 12.00 20.61 19.83
C GLY A 250 13.12 19.56 19.87
N GLY A 251 13.36 18.95 18.71
CA GLY A 251 14.33 17.87 18.58
C GLY A 251 13.83 16.54 19.17
N PHE A 252 14.75 15.57 19.26
CA PHE A 252 14.42 14.23 19.73
C PHE A 252 14.39 14.16 21.26
N GLN A 253 13.29 13.67 21.82
CA GLN A 253 13.10 13.49 23.26
C GLN A 253 12.58 12.08 23.55
N GLU A 254 13.13 11.41 24.55
CA GLU A 254 12.63 10.13 25.05
C GLU A 254 12.08 10.33 26.46
N VAL A 255 10.77 10.17 26.65
CA VAL A 255 10.12 10.38 27.94
C VAL A 255 9.38 9.11 28.36
N PRO A 256 9.90 8.32 29.32
CA PRO A 256 9.19 7.17 29.85
C PRO A 256 8.01 7.62 30.71
N VAL A 257 6.81 7.20 30.35
CA VAL A 257 5.57 7.49 31.10
C VAL A 257 5.17 6.27 31.94
N ILE A 258 5.33 6.37 33.25
CA ILE A 258 4.95 5.34 34.22
C ILE A 258 3.68 5.79 34.94
N GLY A 259 2.63 4.98 34.89
CA GLY A 259 1.35 5.29 35.52
C GLY A 259 0.32 4.20 35.25
N SER A 260 -0.91 4.33 35.77
CA SER A 260 -2.01 3.43 35.45
C SER A 260 -2.45 3.59 33.99
N GLU A 261 -3.12 2.58 33.43
CA GLU A 261 -3.59 2.65 32.03
C GLU A 261 -4.46 3.88 31.73
N PRO A 262 -5.46 4.26 32.55
CA PRO A 262 -6.28 5.44 32.27
C PRO A 262 -5.47 6.74 32.23
N VAL A 263 -4.47 6.89 33.13
CA VAL A 263 -3.60 8.06 33.15
C VAL A 263 -2.73 8.14 31.90
N ARG A 264 -2.16 7.01 31.46
CA ARG A 264 -1.35 6.96 30.24
C ARG A 264 -2.19 7.25 28.99
N GLN A 265 -3.42 6.73 28.93
CA GLN A 265 -4.34 7.00 27.83
C GLN A 265 -4.72 8.48 27.77
N ASP A 266 -5.15 9.09 28.88
CA ASP A 266 -5.52 10.51 28.92
C ASP A 266 -4.35 11.42 28.50
N LEU A 267 -3.14 11.14 28.99
CA LEU A 267 -1.93 11.85 28.56
C LEU A 267 -1.66 11.69 27.05
N LEU A 268 -1.84 10.49 26.51
CA LEU A 268 -1.65 10.23 25.07
C LEU A 268 -2.65 11.02 24.22
N PHE A 269 -3.94 11.06 24.60
CA PHE A 269 -4.94 11.87 23.89
C PHE A 269 -4.57 13.35 23.88
N LYS A 270 -4.22 13.92 25.04
CA LYS A 270 -3.79 15.32 25.17
C LYS A 270 -2.53 15.64 24.37
N MET A 271 -1.57 14.72 24.34
CA MET A 271 -0.35 14.86 23.54
C MET A 271 -0.67 14.94 22.05
N VAL A 272 -1.50 14.00 21.57
CA VAL A 272 -1.92 13.96 20.17
C VAL A 272 -2.70 15.22 19.78
N GLU A 273 -3.58 15.71 20.64
CA GLU A 273 -4.30 16.97 20.43
C GLU A 273 -3.35 18.18 20.35
N SER A 274 -2.39 18.28 21.27
CA SER A 274 -1.41 19.36 21.30
C SER A 274 -0.52 19.42 20.05
N ILE A 275 -0.10 18.28 19.50
CA ILE A 275 0.68 18.24 18.26
C ILE A 275 -0.19 18.41 17.01
N ALA A 276 -1.45 17.98 17.07
CA ALA A 276 -2.43 18.14 16.01
C ALA A 276 -2.71 19.64 15.75
N ASP A 277 -2.82 20.44 16.79
CA ASP A 277 -2.98 21.91 16.70
C ASP A 277 -1.79 22.59 16.02
N GLN A 278 -0.61 21.97 16.06
CA GLN A 278 0.60 22.45 15.39
C GLN A 278 0.74 21.94 13.95
N GLY A 279 -0.24 21.18 13.44
CA GLY A 279 -0.21 20.59 12.11
C GLY A 279 0.66 19.34 12.00
N HIS A 280 1.14 18.79 13.12
CA HIS A 280 1.93 17.58 13.17
C HIS A 280 1.06 16.32 13.24
N ARG A 281 1.66 15.18 12.91
CA ARG A 281 1.01 13.86 12.89
C ARG A 281 1.56 12.95 13.97
N ALA A 282 0.74 11.99 14.41
CA ALA A 282 1.09 11.02 15.45
C ALA A 282 1.19 9.60 14.90
N LEU A 283 2.21 8.85 15.32
CA LEU A 283 2.34 7.41 15.11
C LEU A 283 2.35 6.67 16.46
N ILE A 284 1.28 5.95 16.73
CA ILE A 284 1.09 5.23 17.99
C ILE A 284 1.29 3.74 17.75
N LEU A 285 2.27 3.15 18.43
CA LEU A 285 2.55 1.72 18.37
C LEU A 285 1.94 0.97 19.54
N THR A 286 1.19 -0.08 19.23
CA THR A 286 0.60 -1.01 20.19
C THR A 286 1.26 -2.40 20.07
N PRO A 287 1.28 -3.19 21.16
CA PRO A 287 1.81 -4.55 21.13
C PRO A 287 0.94 -5.50 20.29
N GLU A 288 -0.38 -5.30 20.31
CA GLU A 288 -1.35 -6.21 19.70
C GLU A 288 -2.33 -5.52 18.74
N VAL A 289 -2.86 -6.31 17.81
CA VAL A 289 -3.83 -5.85 16.80
C VAL A 289 -5.14 -5.41 17.45
N GLN A 290 -5.64 -6.17 18.44
CA GLN A 290 -6.89 -5.84 19.13
C GLN A 290 -6.80 -4.47 19.82
N GLN A 291 -5.68 -4.22 20.50
CA GLN A 291 -5.43 -2.93 21.13
C GLN A 291 -5.29 -1.79 20.11
N ALA A 292 -4.69 -2.04 18.94
CA ALA A 292 -4.63 -1.04 17.87
C ALA A 292 -6.02 -0.65 17.37
N GLU A 293 -6.90 -1.63 17.16
CA GLU A 293 -8.28 -1.40 16.69
C GLU A 293 -9.08 -0.65 17.76
N ILE A 294 -9.05 -1.09 19.02
CA ILE A 294 -9.76 -0.42 20.13
C ILE A 294 -9.30 1.04 20.27
N LEU A 295 -7.98 1.27 20.34
CA LEU A 295 -7.44 2.61 20.49
C LEU A 295 -7.74 3.48 19.25
N GLY A 296 -7.67 2.89 18.06
CA GLY A 296 -8.05 3.55 16.82
C GLY A 296 -9.50 4.04 16.81
N GLU A 297 -10.45 3.21 17.26
CA GLU A 297 -11.85 3.63 17.41
C GLU A 297 -12.01 4.73 18.46
N GLN A 298 -11.31 4.65 19.59
CA GLN A 298 -11.35 5.71 20.60
C GLN A 298 -10.87 7.06 20.04
N PHE A 299 -9.78 7.09 19.27
CA PHE A 299 -9.32 8.30 18.60
C PHE A 299 -10.31 8.84 17.55
N ARG A 300 -11.08 7.97 16.88
CA ARG A 300 -12.13 8.41 15.95
C ARG A 300 -13.34 9.00 16.66
N LEU A 301 -13.62 8.58 17.88
CA LEU A 301 -14.75 9.09 18.67
C LEU A 301 -14.43 10.42 19.37
N VAL A 302 -13.19 10.60 19.81
CA VAL A 302 -12.78 11.72 20.68
C VAL A 302 -12.36 12.97 19.89
N GLY A 303 -12.22 12.91 18.56
CA GLY A 303 -11.84 14.09 17.78
C GLY A 303 -12.23 14.04 16.31
N ASN A 304 -12.03 15.16 15.61
CA ASN A 304 -12.18 15.29 14.15
C ASN A 304 -10.94 14.78 13.38
N ASN A 305 -10.08 14.03 14.06
CA ASN A 305 -8.81 13.58 13.50
C ASN A 305 -9.07 12.52 12.42
N GLN A 306 -8.34 12.60 11.31
CA GLN A 306 -8.31 11.51 10.34
C GLN A 306 -7.44 10.39 10.93
N VAL A 307 -8.06 9.28 11.35
CA VAL A 307 -7.38 8.16 12.02
C VAL A 307 -7.36 6.91 11.14
N GLU A 308 -6.18 6.35 10.91
CA GLU A 308 -6.04 5.03 10.25
C GLU A 308 -5.36 4.03 11.17
N VAL A 309 -5.88 2.80 11.15
CA VAL A 309 -5.30 1.67 11.89
C VAL A 309 -4.44 0.84 10.93
N TYR A 310 -3.21 0.49 11.29
CA TYR A 310 -2.28 -0.23 10.40
C TYR A 310 -1.58 -1.42 11.07
N HIS A 311 -1.86 -2.63 10.56
CA HIS A 311 -1.25 -3.87 11.06
C HIS A 311 -1.21 -4.97 9.99
N GLY A 312 -0.53 -6.07 10.31
CA GLY A 312 -0.27 -7.18 9.38
C GLY A 312 -1.49 -8.03 9.01
N HIS A 313 -2.56 -8.05 9.81
CA HIS A 313 -3.78 -8.82 9.51
C HIS A 313 -4.65 -8.17 8.42
N LEU A 314 -4.42 -6.90 8.11
CA LEU A 314 -5.11 -6.22 7.02
C LEU A 314 -4.75 -6.85 5.68
N SER A 315 -5.75 -6.94 4.81
CA SER A 315 -5.50 -7.36 3.43
C SER A 315 -4.48 -6.42 2.77
N PHE A 316 -3.71 -6.97 1.85
CA PHE A 316 -2.72 -6.22 1.09
C PHE A 316 -3.29 -4.94 0.45
N MET A 317 -4.49 -5.03 -0.14
CA MET A 317 -5.14 -3.88 -0.78
C MET A 317 -5.50 -2.80 0.23
N VAL A 318 -6.01 -3.20 1.41
CA VAL A 318 -6.37 -2.25 2.48
C VAL A 318 -5.11 -1.58 3.04
N ARG A 319 -4.07 -2.37 3.37
CA ARG A 319 -2.80 -1.81 3.85
C ARG A 319 -2.26 -0.78 2.88
N ALA A 320 -2.31 -1.10 1.60
CA ALA A 320 -1.63 -0.30 0.63
C ALA A 320 -2.43 0.94 0.20
N ALA A 321 -3.76 0.90 0.28
CA ALA A 321 -4.60 2.10 0.26
C ALA A 321 -4.34 3.00 1.49
N ARG A 322 -4.26 2.43 2.70
CA ARG A 322 -3.96 3.19 3.93
C ARG A 322 -2.56 3.80 3.89
N TRP A 323 -1.56 3.04 3.45
CA TRP A 323 -0.19 3.51 3.27
C TRP A 323 -0.12 4.75 2.38
N GLU A 324 -0.89 4.76 1.28
CA GLU A 324 -0.92 5.90 0.36
C GLU A 324 -1.57 7.13 0.98
N ARG A 325 -2.71 6.98 1.68
CA ARG A 325 -3.34 8.09 2.41
C ARG A 325 -2.40 8.69 3.46
N ILE A 326 -1.69 7.84 4.20
CA ILE A 326 -0.71 8.26 5.21
C ILE A 326 0.41 9.06 4.56
N ARG A 327 0.97 8.56 3.45
CA ARG A 327 2.02 9.25 2.68
C ARG A 327 1.57 10.61 2.13
N GLN A 328 0.33 10.70 1.69
CA GLN A 328 -0.28 11.94 1.19
C GLN A 328 -0.48 12.97 2.33
N GLY A 329 -0.44 12.53 3.58
CA GLY A 329 -0.63 13.36 4.75
C GLY A 329 -2.10 13.60 5.10
N ASP A 330 -3.00 12.78 4.53
CA ASP A 330 -4.46 12.82 4.76
C ASP A 330 -4.86 12.26 6.14
N VAL A 331 -3.91 11.64 6.84
CA VAL A 331 -4.11 10.96 8.11
C VAL A 331 -3.35 11.72 9.17
N GLN A 332 -4.02 12.09 10.26
CA GLN A 332 -3.44 12.85 11.36
C GLN A 332 -2.91 11.92 12.46
N VAL A 333 -3.60 10.80 12.70
CA VAL A 333 -3.22 9.81 13.71
C VAL A 333 -3.15 8.44 13.09
N VAL A 334 -1.99 7.80 13.19
CA VAL A 334 -1.79 6.42 12.77
C VAL A 334 -1.65 5.57 14.02
N VAL A 335 -2.56 4.62 14.21
CA VAL A 335 -2.45 3.62 15.28
C VAL A 335 -2.07 2.28 14.65
N GLY A 336 -1.06 1.61 15.16
CA GLY A 336 -0.65 0.36 14.55
C GLY A 336 0.23 -0.51 15.41
N THR A 337 0.56 -1.67 14.86
CA THR A 337 1.53 -2.60 15.48
C THR A 337 2.93 -2.34 14.92
N ARG A 338 3.89 -3.21 15.23
CA ARG A 338 5.29 -3.15 14.73
C ARG A 338 5.44 -2.80 13.24
N SER A 339 4.54 -3.24 12.36
CA SER A 339 4.61 -2.92 10.93
C SER A 339 4.37 -1.44 10.58
N ALA A 340 3.71 -0.69 11.47
CA ALA A 340 3.40 0.72 11.27
C ALA A 340 4.63 1.63 11.45
N LEU A 341 5.68 1.14 12.13
CA LEU A 341 6.96 1.84 12.30
C LEU A 341 7.58 2.32 10.98
N PHE A 342 7.29 1.63 9.88
CA PHE A 342 7.89 1.88 8.57
C PHE A 342 7.01 2.71 7.63
N LEU A 343 5.94 3.30 8.16
CA LEU A 343 5.06 4.13 7.37
C LEU A 343 5.70 5.50 7.10
N PRO A 344 5.55 6.06 5.89
CA PRO A 344 5.99 7.42 5.58
C PRO A 344 4.97 8.42 6.12
N VAL A 345 5.05 8.73 7.42
CA VAL A 345 4.17 9.71 8.08
C VAL A 345 4.81 11.10 7.95
N PRO A 346 4.30 11.99 7.08
CA PRO A 346 4.87 13.33 6.92
C PRO A 346 4.68 14.18 8.17
N ASP A 347 5.61 15.10 8.44
CA ASP A 347 5.53 16.04 9.56
C ASP A 347 5.24 15.36 10.92
N LEU A 348 5.83 14.17 11.14
CA LEU A 348 5.67 13.38 12.36
C LEU A 348 6.13 14.19 13.59
N GLY A 349 5.25 14.33 14.58
CA GLY A 349 5.52 15.06 15.83
C GLY A 349 5.46 14.19 17.10
N LEU A 350 4.88 12.99 17.02
CA LEU A 350 4.80 12.03 18.13
C LEU A 350 4.91 10.59 17.65
#